data_AF-A0A9X7J452-F1
#
_entry.id   AF-A0A9X7J452-F1
#
_cell.length_a   1.000
_cell.length_b   1.000
_cell.length_c   1.000
_cell.angle_alpha   90.00
_cell.angle_beta   90.00
_cell.angle_gamma   90.00
#
_symmetry.space_group_name_H-M   'P 1'
#
loop_
_entity.id
_entity.type
_entity.pdbx_description
1 polymer ?
#
loop_
_entity_poly.entity_id
_entity_poly.type
_entity_poly.pdbx_seq_one_letter_code
_entity_poly.pdbx_strand_id
1 'polypeptide(L)'
;MLALEALEQCSPTAAYNLGTGRGYSVLEVIKAAEKVTGQKVPCRFGPRRPGDPAVLVAAAEKAMAELGWRPRYTELEDIIATAWHWHRRRPRGFNG
;
A
#
# COMPACT_ATOMS: atom_id res chain seq x y z
N MET A 1 -18.22 8.90 -3.17
CA MET A 1 -17.53 7.60 -3.35
C MET A 1 -17.46 7.34 -4.85
N LEU A 2 -16.28 7.37 -5.48
CA LEU A 2 -16.14 7.38 -6.95
C LEU A 2 -16.86 6.23 -7.67
N ALA A 3 -16.72 4.99 -7.18
CA ALA A 3 -17.38 3.84 -7.80
C ALA A 3 -18.91 3.86 -7.64
N LEU A 4 -19.42 4.42 -6.53
CA LEU A 4 -20.86 4.59 -6.31
C LEU A 4 -21.41 5.69 -7.21
N GLU A 5 -20.72 6.83 -7.31
CA GLU A 5 -21.08 7.94 -8.20
C GLU A 5 -21.13 7.49 -9.66
N ALA A 6 -20.22 6.62 -10.10
CA ALA A 6 -20.24 6.05 -11.44
C ALA A 6 -21.50 5.20 -11.69
N LEU A 7 -21.93 4.39 -10.71
CA LEU A 7 -23.16 3.59 -10.79
C LEU A 7 -24.41 4.47 -10.80
N GLU A 8 -24.44 5.53 -9.97
CA GLU A 8 -25.53 6.52 -9.96
C GLU A 8 -25.64 7.26 -11.30
N GLN A 9 -24.53 7.40 -12.02
CA GLN A 9 -24.47 7.93 -13.39
C GLN A 9 -24.72 6.88 -14.48
N CYS A 10 -25.32 5.73 -14.13
CA CYS A 10 -25.67 4.63 -15.04
C CYS A 10 -24.47 3.95 -15.72
N SER A 11 -23.27 3.99 -15.12
CA SER A 11 -22.15 3.17 -15.61
C SER A 11 -22.43 1.68 -15.33
N PRO A 12 -21.97 0.75 -16.20
CA PRO A 12 -22.10 -0.69 -15.95
C PRO A 12 -21.36 -1.14 -14.68
N THR A 13 -21.85 -2.21 -14.05
CA THR A 13 -21.14 -2.88 -12.95
C THR A 13 -19.76 -3.34 -13.41
N ALA A 14 -18.73 -3.02 -12.61
CA ALA A 14 -17.35 -3.33 -12.93
C ALA A 14 -16.52 -3.64 -11.67
N ALA A 15 -15.46 -4.43 -11.86
CA ALA A 15 -14.40 -4.61 -10.87
C ALA A 15 -13.21 -3.70 -11.19
N TYR A 16 -12.59 -3.16 -10.13
CA TYR A 16 -11.45 -2.27 -10.19
C TYR A 16 -10.38 -2.71 -9.20
N ASN A 17 -9.15 -2.88 -9.68
CA ASN A 17 -8.00 -3.07 -8.84
C ASN A 17 -7.57 -1.71 -8.26
N LEU A 18 -7.30 -1.69 -6.95
CA LEU A 18 -6.79 -0.51 -6.26
C LEU A 18 -5.39 -0.78 -5.75
N GLY A 19 -4.43 0.00 -6.23
CA GLY A 19 -3.03 -0.08 -5.83
C GLY A 19 -2.22 1.00 -6.51
N THR A 20 -0.94 1.09 -6.17
CA THR A 20 -0.06 2.15 -6.70
C THR A 20 0.48 1.83 -8.10
N GLY A 21 0.21 0.65 -8.65
CA GLY A 21 0.83 0.15 -9.89
C GLY A 21 2.32 -0.20 -9.75
N ARG A 22 2.95 0.11 -8.61
CA ARG A 22 4.36 -0.12 -8.33
C ARG A 22 4.53 -1.15 -7.22
N GLY A 23 5.28 -2.21 -7.51
CA GLY A 23 5.70 -3.19 -6.51
C GLY A 23 6.96 -2.73 -5.79
N TYR A 24 7.08 -3.14 -4.53
CA TYR A 24 8.29 -3.01 -3.73
C TYR A 24 8.68 -4.38 -3.19
N SER A 25 9.96 -4.71 -3.26
CA SER A 25 10.51 -5.89 -2.61
C SER A 25 10.52 -5.74 -1.09
N VAL A 26 10.56 -6.86 -0.37
CA VAL A 26 10.68 -6.86 1.10
C VAL A 26 11.93 -6.10 1.57
N LEU A 27 13.03 -6.19 0.82
CA LEU A 27 14.26 -5.47 1.15
C LEU A 27 14.13 -3.95 0.97
N GLU A 28 13.35 -3.47 -0.01
CA GLU A 28 13.05 -2.04 -0.16
C GLU A 28 12.18 -1.54 0.99
N VAL A 29 11.20 -2.33 1.44
CA VAL A 29 10.39 -2.01 2.62
C VAL A 29 11.27 -1.90 3.87
N ILE A 30 12.18 -2.84 4.09
CA ILE A 30 13.13 -2.79 5.22
C ILE A 30 13.98 -1.53 5.15
N LYS A 31 14.60 -1.23 4.00
CA LYS A 31 15.45 -0.04 3.82
C LYS A 31 14.69 1.26 4.05
N ALA A 32 13.47 1.38 3.50
CA ALA A 32 12.64 2.55 3.70
C ALA A 32 12.22 2.69 5.18
N ALA A 33 11.92 1.59 5.86
CA ALA A 33 11.65 1.59 7.30
C ALA A 33 12.86 2.05 8.11
N GLU A 34 14.07 1.56 7.82
CA GLU A 34 15.29 2.03 8.50
C GLU A 34 15.51 3.53 8.28
N LYS A 35 15.32 4.02 7.05
CA LYS A 35 15.47 5.44 6.71
C LYS A 35 14.47 6.32 7.47
N VAL A 36 13.20 5.94 7.50
CA VAL A 36 12.13 6.72 8.13
C VAL A 36 12.22 6.69 9.64
N THR A 37 12.55 5.54 10.22
CA THR A 37 12.60 5.37 11.68
C THR A 37 13.93 5.82 12.29
N GLY A 38 15.00 5.86 11.48
CA GLY A 38 16.38 6.04 11.95
C GLY A 38 16.89 4.85 12.76
N GLN A 39 16.18 3.72 12.74
CA GLN A 39 16.50 2.52 13.53
C GLN A 39 16.85 1.36 12.60
N LYS A 40 17.77 0.51 13.05
CA LYS A 40 18.07 -0.73 12.34
C LYS A 40 16.95 -1.74 12.54
N VAL A 41 16.60 -2.45 11.46
CA VAL A 41 15.60 -3.50 11.47
C VAL A 41 16.34 -4.84 11.36
N PRO A 42 16.50 -5.60 12.45
CA PRO A 42 17.17 -6.89 12.41
C PRO A 42 16.42 -7.86 11.50
N CYS A 43 17.09 -8.36 10.46
CA CYS A 43 16.51 -9.30 9.50
C CYS A 43 17.34 -10.57 9.37
N ARG A 44 16.68 -11.71 9.13
CA ARG A 44 17.31 -12.99 8.77
C ARG A 44 16.56 -13.58 7.60
N PHE A 45 17.29 -14.11 6.61
CA PHE A 45 16.68 -14.80 5.48
C PHE A 45 16.19 -16.18 5.92
N GLY A 46 14.94 -16.50 5.58
CA GLY A 46 14.32 -17.80 5.77
C GLY A 46 13.93 -18.44 4.45
N PRO A 47 13.43 -19.68 4.46
CA PRO A 47 12.88 -20.32 3.28
C PRO A 47 11.67 -19.55 2.75
N ARG A 48 11.37 -19.71 1.45
CA ARG A 48 10.13 -19.16 0.88
C ARG A 48 8.91 -19.77 1.57
N ARG A 49 7.91 -18.95 1.87
CA ARG A 49 6.62 -19.43 2.38
C ARG A 49 5.86 -20.12 1.24
N PRO A 50 5.41 -21.37 1.41
CA PRO A 50 4.61 -22.06 0.41
C PRO A 50 3.37 -21.24 0.04
N GLY A 51 3.10 -21.09 -1.25
CA GLY A 51 1.96 -20.33 -1.77
C GLY A 51 2.24 -18.86 -2.10
N ASP A 52 3.38 -18.29 -1.67
CA ASP A 52 3.72 -16.91 -2.03
C ASP A 52 4.22 -16.80 -3.48
N PRO A 53 3.60 -15.96 -4.33
CA PRO A 53 4.15 -15.64 -5.65
C PRO A 53 5.42 -14.80 -5.51
N ALA A 54 6.28 -14.82 -6.53
CA ALA A 54 7.50 -14.02 -6.53
C ALA A 54 7.23 -12.50 -6.54
N VAL A 55 6.14 -12.07 -7.20
CA VAL A 55 5.70 -10.68 -7.33
C VAL A 55 4.17 -10.64 -7.39
N LEU A 56 3.55 -9.68 -6.70
CA LEU A 56 2.12 -9.40 -6.78
C LEU A 56 1.88 -7.89 -6.73
N VAL A 57 1.40 -7.31 -7.84
CA VAL A 57 1.19 -5.86 -7.97
C VAL A 57 -0.17 -5.63 -8.64
N ALA A 58 -0.95 -4.71 -8.08
CA ALA A 58 -2.25 -4.33 -8.62
C ALA A 58 -2.09 -3.32 -9.76
N ALA A 59 -2.65 -3.66 -10.93
CA ALA A 59 -2.79 -2.79 -12.09
C ALA A 59 -3.94 -1.80 -11.85
N ALA A 60 -3.66 -0.52 -11.66
CA ALA A 60 -4.66 0.49 -11.27
C ALA A 60 -5.21 1.32 -12.43
N GLU A 61 -4.75 1.09 -13.65
CA GLU A 61 -5.00 1.88 -14.84
C GLU A 61 -6.49 2.05 -15.10
N LYS A 62 -7.26 0.97 -14.95
CA LYS A 62 -8.71 0.99 -15.13
C LYS A 62 -9.41 1.95 -14.15
N ALA A 63 -9.03 1.91 -12.86
CA ALA A 63 -9.60 2.78 -11.85
C ALA A 63 -9.24 4.25 -12.09
N MET A 64 -8.00 4.50 -12.54
CA MET A 64 -7.55 5.86 -12.86
C MET A 64 -8.27 6.43 -14.08
N ALA A 65 -8.47 5.62 -15.13
CA ALA A 65 -9.09 6.05 -16.37
C ALA A 65 -10.62 6.23 -16.24
N GLU A 66 -11.31 5.26 -15.65
CA GLU A 66 -12.78 5.25 -15.62
C GLU A 66 -13.38 5.99 -14.42
N LEU A 67 -12.72 5.94 -13.26
CA LEU A 67 -13.23 6.56 -12.02
C LEU A 67 -12.51 7.87 -11.66
N GLY A 68 -11.47 8.25 -12.42
CA GLY A 68 -10.62 9.38 -12.06
C GLY A 68 -9.83 9.17 -10.76
N TRP A 69 -9.74 7.93 -10.26
CA TRP A 69 -9.05 7.63 -9.01
C TRP A 69 -7.57 7.97 -9.12
N ARG A 70 -6.99 8.61 -8.09
CA ARG A 70 -5.57 8.94 -8.05
C ARG A 70 -5.00 8.60 -6.66
N PRO A 71 -4.05 7.67 -6.54
CA PRO A 71 -3.42 7.37 -5.26
C PRO A 71 -2.63 8.59 -4.78
N ARG A 72 -2.88 9.03 -3.55
CA ARG A 72 -2.21 10.20 -2.96
C ARG A 72 -0.82 9.88 -2.40
N TYR A 73 -0.66 8.66 -1.86
CA TYR A 73 0.59 8.18 -1.28
C TYR A 73 1.10 7.02 -2.14
N THR A 74 2.06 7.30 -3.02
CA THR A 74 2.65 6.31 -3.92
C THR A 74 4.05 5.89 -3.49
N GLU A 75 4.75 6.77 -2.78
CA GLU A 75 6.10 6.53 -2.31
C GLU A 75 6.10 5.76 -0.99
N LEU A 76 6.95 4.74 -0.93
CA LEU A 76 7.05 3.82 0.20
C LEU A 76 7.43 4.54 1.50
N GLU A 77 8.28 5.56 1.41
CA GLU A 77 8.73 6.35 2.56
C GLU A 77 7.59 7.14 3.19
N ASP A 78 6.70 7.73 2.39
CA ASP A 78 5.53 8.46 2.89
C ASP A 78 4.53 7.53 3.58
N ILE A 79 4.28 6.37 2.97
CA ILE A 79 3.41 5.34 3.54
C ILE A 79 3.95 4.88 4.90
N ILE A 80 5.25 4.56 4.97
CA ILE A 80 5.89 4.14 6.21
C ILE A 80 5.93 5.28 7.24
N ALA A 81 6.17 6.52 6.83
CA ALA A 81 6.22 7.68 7.72
C ALA A 81 4.87 7.92 8.41
N THR A 82 3.77 7.85 7.65
CA THR A 82 2.43 7.97 8.23
C THR A 82 2.12 6.86 9.23
N ALA A 83 2.47 5.61 8.92
CA ALA A 83 2.32 4.47 9.82
C ALA A 83 3.19 4.63 11.08
N TRP A 84 4.45 5.02 10.93
CA TRP A 84 5.39 5.19 12.04
C TRP A 84 4.93 6.30 13.00
N HIS A 85 4.47 7.43 12.46
CA HIS A 85 3.92 8.53 13.25
C HIS A 85 2.73 8.09 14.11
N TRP A 86 1.82 7.30 13.54
CA TRP A 86 0.71 6.72 14.28
C TRP A 86 1.19 5.82 15.41
N HIS A 87 2.07 4.86 15.11
CA HIS A 87 2.60 3.92 16.11
C HIS A 87 3.36 4.62 17.25
N ARG A 88 4.09 5.69 16.96
CA ARG A 88 4.75 6.50 17.99
C ARG A 88 3.78 7.22 18.90
N ARG A 89 2.67 7.73 18.36
CA ARG A 89 1.64 8.45 19.15
C ARG A 89 0.73 7.49 19.91
N ARG A 90 0.57 6.27 19.41
CA ARG A 90 -0.32 5.25 19.97
C ARG A 90 0.37 3.90 20.11
N PRO A 91 1.34 3.78 21.04
CA PRO A 91 2.10 2.54 21.21
C PRO A 91 1.23 1.35 21.63
N ARG A 92 0.07 1.59 22.26
CA ARG A 92 -0.93 0.56 22.63
C ARG A 92 -2.12 0.47 21.67
N GLY A 93 -2.03 1.10 20.50
CA GLY A 93 -3.12 1.15 19.53
C GLY A 93 -4.30 2.00 20.00
N PHE A 94 -5.52 1.55 19.70
CA PHE A 94 -6.76 2.32 19.97
C PHE A 94 -7.21 2.29 21.44
N ASN A 95 -6.73 1.35 22.24
CA ASN A 95 -7.17 1.10 23.62
C ASN A 95 -6.13 1.56 24.66
N GLY A 96 -5.33 2.57 24.31
CA GLY A 96 -4.24 3.11 25.14
C GLY A 96 -4.70 4.20 26.10
#